data_AF-A0A2N3Y584-F1
#
_entry.id   AF-A0A2N3Y584-F1
#
_cell.length_a   1.000
_cell.length_b   1.000
_cell.length_c   1.000
_cell.angle_alpha   90.00
_cell.angle_beta   90.00
_cell.angle_gamma   90.00
#
_symmetry.space_group_name_H-M   'P 1'
#
loop_
_entity.id
_entity.type
_entity.pdbx_description
1 polymer ?
#
loop_
_entity_poly.entity_id
_entity_poly.type
_entity_poly.pdbx_seq_one_letter_code
_entity_poly.pdbx_strand_id
1 'polypeptide(L)'
;MSDFLVNHGNYGDVNATLASAVGTMGSILEDLNNFLKGTNEAVQGQAAPLWADEQMKWNQSYQDMHMRLSSGVKASNNVGEIFQEGDRRGAALF
;
A
#
# COMPACT_ATOMS: atom_id res chain seq x y z
N MET A 1 -21.99 -31.90 -14.04
CA MET A 1 -21.82 -30.44 -14.03
C MET A 1 -20.74 -30.16 -12.99
N SER A 2 -19.53 -29.85 -13.45
CA SER A 2 -18.42 -29.50 -12.55
C SER A 2 -18.73 -28.15 -11.95
N ASP A 3 -19.15 -28.18 -10.69
CA ASP A 3 -19.33 -27.01 -9.85
C ASP A 3 -18.01 -26.24 -9.85
N PHE A 4 -17.96 -25.13 -10.57
CA PHE A 4 -16.85 -24.20 -10.51
C PHE A 4 -17.00 -23.46 -9.18
N LEU A 5 -16.70 -24.17 -8.10
CA LEU A 5 -16.44 -23.63 -6.77
C LEU A 5 -15.14 -22.82 -6.85
N VAL A 6 -15.14 -21.73 -7.61
CA VAL A 6 -14.20 -20.67 -7.31
C VAL A 6 -14.59 -20.15 -5.94
N ASN A 7 -13.61 -20.21 -5.05
CA ASN A 7 -13.73 -19.73 -3.69
C ASN A 7 -13.71 -18.19 -3.72
N HIS A 8 -14.82 -17.59 -4.16
CA HIS A 8 -14.95 -16.15 -4.39
C HIS A 8 -14.94 -15.35 -3.07
N GLY A 9 -15.40 -15.96 -1.96
CA GLY A 9 -15.35 -15.36 -0.62
C GLY A 9 -13.93 -15.08 -0.14
N ASN A 10 -12.99 -16.00 -0.39
CA ASN A 10 -11.59 -15.82 -0.03
C ASN A 10 -10.92 -14.64 -0.76
N TYR A 11 -11.33 -14.30 -1.98
CA TYR A 11 -10.70 -13.21 -2.73
C TYR A 11 -11.10 -11.82 -2.21
N GLY A 12 -12.36 -11.64 -1.78
CA GLY A 12 -12.80 -10.41 -1.12
C GLY A 12 -12.04 -10.16 0.18
N ASP A 13 -11.86 -11.21 0.99
CA ASP A 13 -11.12 -11.16 2.25
C ASP A 13 -9.62 -10.91 2.04
N VAL A 14 -9.02 -11.54 1.03
CA VAL A 14 -7.61 -11.29 0.64
C VAL A 14 -7.43 -9.84 0.17
N ASN A 15 -8.36 -9.31 -0.61
CA ASN A 15 -8.30 -7.93 -1.08
C ASN A 15 -8.47 -6.91 0.06
N ALA A 16 -9.40 -7.16 0.98
CA ALA A 16 -9.58 -6.35 2.18
C ALA A 16 -8.34 -6.40 3.09
N THR A 17 -7.74 -7.58 3.25
CA THR A 17 -6.49 -7.77 4.00
C THR A 17 -5.33 -7.01 3.36
N LEU A 18 -5.21 -7.07 2.03
CA LEU A 18 -4.17 -6.35 1.28
C LEU A 18 -4.37 -4.83 1.37
N ALA A 19 -5.59 -4.34 1.20
CA ALA A 19 -5.91 -2.92 1.35
C ALA A 19 -5.60 -2.42 2.78
N SER A 20 -5.96 -3.21 3.80
CA SER A 20 -5.64 -2.89 5.20
C SER A 20 -4.14 -2.89 5.46
N ALA A 21 -3.40 -3.88 4.97
CA ALA A 21 -1.94 -3.95 5.13
C ALA A 21 -1.25 -2.76 4.46
N VAL A 22 -1.68 -2.38 3.26
CA VAL A 22 -1.16 -1.22 2.54
C VAL A 22 -1.47 0.09 3.27
N GLY A 23 -2.68 0.23 3.84
CA GLY A 23 -3.03 1.37 4.69
C GLY A 23 -2.14 1.49 5.93
N THR A 24 -1.92 0.38 6.64
CA THR A 24 -1.02 0.31 7.79
C THR A 24 0.42 0.68 7.42
N MET A 25 0.93 0.17 6.29
CA MET A 25 2.26 0.52 5.79
C MET A 25 2.37 2.01 5.45
N GLY A 26 1.32 2.61 4.88
CA GLY A 26 1.25 4.05 4.64
C GLY A 26 1.39 4.87 5.92
N SER A 27 0.63 4.52 6.96
CA SER A 27 0.70 5.18 8.28
C SER A 27 2.09 5.06 8.91
N ILE A 28 2.68 3.87 8.91
CA ILE A 28 4.02 3.63 9.47
C ILE A 28 5.06 4.49 8.74
N LEU A 29 4.97 4.58 7.41
CA LEU A 29 5.89 5.38 6.61
C LEU A 29 5.74 6.88 6.89
N GLU A 30 4.52 7.37 7.08
CA GLU A 30 4.28 8.76 7.49
C GLU A 30 4.84 9.06 8.87
N ASP A 31 4.58 8.18 9.84
CA ASP A 31 5.08 8.33 11.22
C ASP A 31 6.61 8.36 11.25
N LEU A 32 7.25 7.46 10.50
CA LEU A 32 8.71 7.40 10.42
C LEU A 32 9.29 8.66 9.74
N ASN A 33 8.62 9.16 8.69
CA ASN A 33 9.01 10.41 8.04
C ASN A 33 8.85 11.63 8.99
N ASN A 34 7.78 11.67 9.78
CA ASN A 34 7.53 12.73 10.75
C ASN A 34 8.56 12.69 11.88
N PHE A 35 8.93 11.51 12.37
CA PHE A 35 10.01 11.34 13.33
C PHE A 35 11.35 11.87 12.78
N LEU A 36 11.73 11.47 11.57
CA LEU A 36 12.99 11.91 10.95
C LEU A 36 13.03 13.41 10.68
N LYS A 37 11.89 14.05 10.39
CA LYS A 37 11.83 15.53 10.28
C LYS A 37 12.21 16.22 11.58
N GLY A 38 11.80 15.67 12.74
CA GLY A 38 12.16 16.20 14.06
C GLY A 38 13.65 16.03 14.40
N THR A 39 14.31 15.03 13.83
CA THR A 39 15.73 14.76 14.08
C THR A 39 16.67 15.83 13.50
N ASN A 40 16.22 16.62 12.52
CA ASN A 40 17.00 17.74 11.97
C ASN A 40 17.41 18.78 13.02
N GLU A 41 16.61 18.97 14.08
CA GLU A 41 16.92 19.91 15.16
C GLU A 41 18.01 19.35 16.10
N ALA A 42 18.14 18.02 16.17
CA ALA A 42 19.09 17.32 17.03
C ALA A 42 20.46 17.09 16.37
N VAL A 43 20.51 17.09 15.03
CA VAL A 43 21.77 16.85 14.30
C VAL A 43 22.54 18.16 14.16
N GLN A 44 23.66 18.27 14.88
CA GLN A 44 24.56 19.42 14.82
C GLN A 44 26.01 18.98 14.54
N GLY A 45 26.82 19.95 14.08
CA GLY A 45 28.26 19.74 13.86
C GLY A 45 28.57 18.88 12.64
N GLN A 46 29.64 18.07 12.72
CA GLN A 46 30.17 17.29 11.59
C GLN A 46 29.22 16.19 11.07
N ALA A 47 28.15 15.87 11.81
CA ALA A 47 27.15 14.90 11.41
C ALA A 47 26.06 15.48 10.48
N ALA A 48 25.91 16.81 10.40
CA ALA A 48 24.89 17.45 9.58
C ALA A 48 24.96 17.12 8.08
N PRO A 49 26.14 17.07 7.43
CA PRO A 49 26.25 16.69 6.02
C PRO A 49 25.87 15.22 5.78
N LEU A 50 26.34 14.32 6.65
CA LEU A 50 26.04 12.88 6.57
C LEU A 50 24.53 12.63 6.72
N TRP A 51 23.92 13.33 7.67
CA TRP A 51 22.48 13.27 7.88
C TRP A 51 21.69 13.80 6.69
N ALA A 52 22.11 14.92 6.09
CA ALA A 52 21.45 15.47 4.91
C ALA A 52 21.46 14.48 3.73
N ASP A 53 22.57 13.79 3.50
CA ASP A 53 22.69 12.76 2.47
C ASP A 53 21.75 11.57 2.75
N GLU A 54 21.73 11.06 3.98
CA GLU A 54 20.84 9.96 4.36
C GLU A 54 19.37 10.37 4.32
N GLN A 55 19.04 11.61 4.67
CA GLN A 55 17.68 12.14 4.58
C GLN A 55 17.24 12.29 3.11
N MET A 56 18.15 12.64 2.21
CA MET A 56 17.86 12.69 0.77
C MET A 56 17.56 11.31 0.20
N LYS A 57 18.36 10.29 0.57
CA LYS A 57 18.11 8.88 0.19
C LYS A 57 16.79 8.39 0.76
N TRP A 58 16.53 8.67 2.04
CA TRP A 58 15.26 8.34 2.69
C TRP A 58 14.07 8.94 1.94
N ASN A 59 14.13 10.23 1.59
CA ASN A 59 13.04 10.91 0.89
C ASN A 59 12.74 10.26 -0.48
N GLN A 60 13.77 9.85 -1.22
CA GLN A 60 13.59 9.11 -2.48
C GLN A 60 12.94 7.74 -2.25
N SER A 61 13.45 6.96 -1.30
CA SER A 61 12.88 5.65 -0.97
C SER A 61 11.44 5.75 -0.48
N TYR A 62 11.14 6.76 0.35
CA TYR A 62 9.79 7.06 0.83
C TYR A 62 8.83 7.33 -0.33
N GLN A 63 9.22 8.17 -1.30
CA GLN A 63 8.40 8.45 -2.47
C GLN A 63 8.13 7.20 -3.33
N ASP A 64 9.15 6.37 -3.56
CA ASP A 64 8.98 5.10 -4.31
C ASP A 64 8.03 4.15 -3.57
N MET A 65 8.22 3.97 -2.27
CA MET A 65 7.34 3.13 -1.45
C MET A 65 5.90 3.65 -1.45
N HIS A 66 5.71 4.96 -1.29
CA HIS A 66 4.38 5.58 -1.32
C HIS A 66 3.69 5.39 -2.68
N MET A 67 4.40 5.58 -3.79
CA MET A 67 3.87 5.35 -5.13
C MET A 67 3.48 3.88 -5.34
N ARG A 68 4.33 2.93 -4.92
CA ARG A 68 4.05 1.50 -5.03
C ARG A 68 2.84 1.08 -4.20
N LEU A 69 2.72 1.59 -2.98
CA LEU A 69 1.56 1.35 -2.11
C LEU A 69 0.29 1.91 -2.76
N SER A 70 0.31 3.14 -3.28
CA SER A 70 -0.83 3.74 -3.98
C SER A 70 -1.25 2.93 -5.22
N SER A 71 -0.27 2.44 -6.00
CA SER A 71 -0.52 1.57 -7.15
C SER A 71 -1.13 0.22 -6.74
N GLY A 72 -0.61 -0.36 -5.65
CA GLY A 72 -1.12 -1.61 -5.06
C GLY A 72 -2.58 -1.49 -4.61
N VAL A 73 -2.98 -0.38 -3.97
CA VAL A 73 -4.38 -0.12 -3.60
C VAL A 73 -5.26 -0.06 -4.85
N LYS A 74 -4.83 0.67 -5.89
CA LYS A 74 -5.61 0.79 -7.13
C LYS A 74 -5.80 -0.55 -7.83
N ALA A 75 -4.74 -1.35 -7.92
CA ALA A 75 -4.82 -2.70 -8.49
C ALA A 75 -5.77 -3.60 -7.67
N SER A 76 -5.66 -3.56 -6.34
CA SER A 76 -6.54 -4.29 -5.41
C SER A 76 -8.02 -3.92 -5.61
N ASN A 77 -8.33 -2.63 -5.68
CA ASN A 77 -9.70 -2.16 -5.92
C ASN A 77 -10.24 -2.61 -7.29
N ASN A 78 -9.45 -2.47 -8.34
CA ASN A 78 -9.84 -2.87 -9.69
C ASN A 78 -10.13 -4.38 -9.79
N VAL A 79 -9.32 -5.20 -9.12
CA VAL A 79 -9.57 -6.65 -9.04
C VAL A 79 -10.91 -6.93 -8.35
N GLY A 80 -11.20 -6.26 -7.23
CA GLY A 80 -12.48 -6.39 -6.54
C GLY A 80 -13.69 -6.02 -7.41
N GLU A 81 -13.59 -4.92 -8.17
CA GLU A 81 -14.66 -4.47 -9.08
C GLU A 81 -14.90 -5.46 -10.24
N ILE A 82 -13.84 -5.97 -10.86
CA ILE A 82 -13.94 -6.95 -11.95
C ILE A 82 -14.66 -8.22 -11.47
N PHE A 83 -14.34 -8.69 -10.26
CA PHE A 83 -14.99 -9.88 -9.71
C PHE A 83 -16.47 -9.62 -9.38
N GLN A 84 -16.81 -8.48 -8.77
CA GLN A 84 -18.21 -8.11 -8.51
C GLN A 84 -19.04 -7.99 -9.78
N GLU A 85 -18.48 -7.42 -10.84
CA GLU A 85 -19.13 -7.32 -12.15
C GLU A 85 -19.30 -8.70 -12.81
N GLY A 86 -18.28 -9.56 -12.70
CA GLY A 86 -18.37 -10.96 -13.13
C GLY A 86 -19.49 -11.72 -12.42
N ASP A 87 -19.64 -11.51 -11.12
CA ASP A 87 -20.67 -12.13 -10.29
C ASP A 87 -22.08 -11.66 -10.69
N ARG A 88 -22.28 -10.34 -10.86
CA ARG A 88 -23.54 -9.78 -11.37
C ARG A 88 -23.95 -10.35 -12.72
N ARG A 89 -22.99 -10.49 -13.64
CA ARG A 89 -23.25 -11.04 -14.98
C ARG A 89 -23.55 -12.52 -14.93
N GLY A 90 -22.85 -13.27 -14.08
CA GLY A 90 -23.13 -14.69 -13.84
C GLY A 90 -24.52 -14.90 -13.28
N ALA A 91 -24.89 -14.16 -12.23
CA ALA A 91 -26.21 -14.20 -11.61
C ALA A 91 -27.36 -13.70 -12.51
N ALA A 92 -27.07 -12.98 -13.59
CA ALA A 92 -28.07 -12.57 -14.57
C ALA A 92 -28.29 -13.62 -15.69
N LEU A 93 -27.38 -14.60 -15.82
CA LEU A 93 -27.43 -15.64 -16.85
C LEU A 93 -27.99 -16.98 -16.33
N PHE A 94 -28.11 -17.14 -15.01
CA PHE A 94 -28.66 -18.31 -14.33
C PHE A 94 -29.77 -17.89 -13.37
#